data_AF-M7C3U7-F1
#
_entry.id   AF-M7C3U7-F1
#
_cell.length_a   1.000
_cell.length_b   1.000
_cell.length_c   1.000
_cell.angle_alpha   90.00
_cell.angle_beta   90.00
_cell.angle_gamma   90.00
#
_symmetry.space_group_name_H-M   'P 1'
#
loop_
_entity.id
_entity.type
_entity.pdbx_description
1 polymer ?
#
loop_
_entity_poly.entity_id
_entity_poly.type
_entity_poly.pdbx_seq_one_letter_code
_entity_poly.pdbx_strand_id
1 'polypeptide(L)'
;MGLWQVCVTQEEGIMECKSYESFLALPLDLRVSRILMFLSNGLGLLGFLISSCGLDCCKAWEAKTALKKQLALCGGVIFGISGIMTLIPVSWVAYNTVNEFWDETVPEIVPRWEFGEAMFLGWFAGFFLVVGGLLIVCSACLKGTETPTMPLAAYREPTQVQAPLAMRHWRQHSHPKNADLVI
;
A
#
# COMPACT_ATOMS: atom_id res chain seq x y z
N MET A 1 -17.04 16.58 -22.01
CA MET A 1 -17.92 16.64 -20.82
C MET A 1 -17.07 16.58 -19.57
N GLY A 2 -17.32 17.43 -18.57
CA GLY A 2 -16.64 17.37 -17.28
C GLY A 2 -17.43 16.57 -16.25
N LEU A 3 -16.77 16.14 -15.17
CA LEU A 3 -17.45 15.42 -14.08
C LEU A 3 -18.49 16.28 -13.36
N TRP A 4 -18.30 17.61 -13.35
CA TRP A 4 -19.08 18.58 -12.55
C TRP A 4 -19.87 19.59 -13.39
N GLN A 5 -19.43 19.81 -14.62
CA GLN A 5 -20.03 20.76 -15.55
C GLN A 5 -19.94 20.22 -16.97
N VAL A 6 -20.91 20.61 -17.79
CA VAL A 6 -20.93 20.41 -19.24
C VAL A 6 -20.79 21.77 -19.89
N CYS A 7 -19.81 21.91 -20.79
CA CYS A 7 -19.71 23.06 -21.67
C CYS A 7 -20.06 22.62 -23.09
N VAL A 8 -20.91 23.40 -23.75
CA VAL A 8 -21.33 23.20 -25.14
C VAL A 8 -21.09 24.50 -25.89
N THR A 9 -20.55 24.40 -27.09
CA THR A 9 -20.38 25.56 -27.99
C THR A 9 -21.66 25.65 -28.83
N GLN A 10 -22.40 26.75 -28.70
CA GLN A 10 -23.58 27.00 -29.52
C GLN A 10 -23.17 27.45 -30.94
N GLU A 11 -24.11 27.39 -31.90
CA GLU A 11 -23.87 27.76 -33.30
C GLU A 11 -23.34 29.20 -33.48
N GLU A 12 -23.63 30.08 -32.52
CA GLU A 12 -23.14 31.46 -32.46
C GLU A 12 -21.66 31.58 -32.03
N GLY A 13 -20.99 30.46 -31.76
CA GLY A 13 -19.59 30.42 -31.28
C GLY A 13 -19.42 30.73 -29.80
N ILE A 14 -20.52 30.98 -29.07
CA ILE A 14 -20.51 31.21 -27.63
C ILE A 14 -20.44 29.87 -26.90
N MET A 15 -19.47 29.71 -26.00
CA MET A 15 -19.38 28.56 -25.10
C MET A 15 -20.22 28.79 -23.85
N GLU A 16 -21.24 27.97 -23.68
CA GLU A 16 -22.10 27.99 -22.50
C GLU A 16 -21.77 26.78 -21.62
N CYS A 17 -21.35 27.05 -20.38
CA CYS A 17 -21.07 26.03 -19.37
C CYS A 17 -22.22 25.94 -18.39
N LYS A 18 -22.89 24.78 -18.35
CA LYS A 18 -23.98 24.49 -17.42
C LYS A 18 -23.53 23.46 -16.38
N SER A 19 -23.70 23.82 -15.11
CA SER A 19 -23.55 22.91 -13.99
C SER A 19 -24.69 21.88 -13.98
N TYR A 20 -24.42 20.66 -13.53
CA TYR A 20 -25.48 19.66 -13.39
C TYR A 20 -26.42 20.04 -12.24
N GLU A 21 -27.61 20.54 -12.57
CA GLU A 21 -28.61 21.15 -11.67
C GLU A 21 -29.15 20.20 -10.58
N SER A 22 -29.01 18.88 -10.70
CA SER A 22 -29.51 17.94 -9.68
C SER A 22 -28.83 16.58 -9.73
N PHE A 23 -28.40 16.08 -8.57
CA PHE A 23 -27.90 14.70 -8.41
C PHE A 23 -28.91 13.66 -8.94
N LEU A 24 -30.21 13.95 -8.87
CA LEU A 24 -31.32 13.06 -9.24
C LEU A 24 -31.54 12.92 -10.75
N ALA A 25 -31.19 13.92 -11.55
CA ALA A 25 -31.35 13.92 -13.01
C ALA A 25 -30.07 13.46 -13.75
N LEU A 26 -29.03 13.08 -13.00
CA LEU A 26 -27.74 12.68 -13.56
C LEU A 26 -27.73 11.18 -13.89
N PRO A 27 -27.19 10.75 -15.05
CA PRO A 27 -27.04 9.33 -15.38
C PRO A 27 -26.26 8.60 -14.28
N LEU A 28 -26.67 7.37 -14.01
CA LEU A 28 -26.19 6.56 -12.88
C LEU A 28 -24.66 6.44 -12.88
N ASP A 29 -24.05 6.28 -14.05
CA ASP A 29 -22.59 6.16 -14.23
C ASP A 29 -21.83 7.38 -13.69
N LEU A 30 -22.33 8.59 -13.94
CA LEU A 30 -21.70 9.81 -13.45
C LEU A 30 -21.86 9.96 -11.92
N ARG A 31 -23.00 9.54 -11.38
CA ARG A 31 -23.23 9.56 -9.92
C ARG A 31 -22.26 8.62 -9.20
N VAL A 32 -22.16 7.37 -9.67
CA VAL A 32 -21.26 6.36 -9.09
C VAL A 32 -19.81 6.83 -9.18
N SER A 33 -19.39 7.37 -10.33
CA SER A 33 -18.04 7.89 -10.53
C SER A 33 -17.69 9.01 -9.56
N ARG A 34 -18.61 9.96 -9.29
CA ARG A 34 -18.39 11.01 -8.29
C ARG A 34 -18.19 10.46 -6.89
N ILE A 35 -19.02 9.49 -6.48
CA ILE A 35 -18.91 8.87 -5.15
C ILE A 35 -17.58 8.14 -5.01
N LEU A 36 -17.20 7.33 -6.01
CA LEU A 36 -15.93 6.61 -6.02
C LEU A 36 -14.72 7.56 -5.97
N MET A 37 -14.76 8.67 -6.72
CA MET A 37 -13.71 9.69 -6.67
C MET A 37 -13.60 10.33 -5.29
N PHE A 38 -14.71 10.74 -4.66
CA PHE A 38 -14.65 11.31 -3.30
C PHE A 38 -14.13 10.31 -2.27
N LEU A 39 -14.63 9.07 -2.31
CA LEU A 39 -14.16 8.01 -1.41
C LEU A 39 -12.68 7.71 -1.64
N SER A 40 -12.24 7.65 -2.89
CA SER A 40 -10.83 7.47 -3.23
C SER A 40 -9.96 8.59 -2.66
N ASN A 41 -10.33 9.85 -2.86
CA ASN A 41 -9.57 10.99 -2.34
C ASN A 41 -9.52 10.97 -0.81
N GLY A 42 -10.64 10.64 -0.14
CA GLY A 42 -10.69 10.51 1.32
C GLY A 42 -9.79 9.40 1.85
N LEU A 43 -9.83 8.21 1.22
CA LEU A 43 -8.97 7.08 1.57
C LEU A 43 -7.50 7.39 1.26
N GLY A 44 -7.20 8.05 0.15
CA GLY A 44 -5.84 8.44 -0.23
C GLY A 44 -5.22 9.39 0.79
N LEU A 45 -5.98 10.42 1.21
CA LEU A 45 -5.56 11.34 2.26
C LEU A 45 -5.35 10.61 3.60
N LEU A 46 -6.30 9.75 3.99
CA LEU A 46 -6.20 8.97 5.22
C LEU A 46 -4.96 8.04 5.20
N GLY A 47 -4.74 7.32 4.10
CA GLY A 47 -3.59 6.44 3.90
C GLY A 47 -2.26 7.20 3.94
N PHE A 48 -2.22 8.40 3.35
CA PHE A 48 -1.06 9.28 3.39
C PHE A 48 -0.75 9.75 4.81
N LEU A 49 -1.75 10.19 5.59
CA LEU A 49 -1.57 10.63 6.97
C LEU A 49 -1.10 9.49 7.87
N ILE A 50 -1.72 8.30 7.75
CA ILE A 50 -1.34 7.11 8.51
C ILE A 50 0.11 6.69 8.17
N SER A 51 0.46 6.66 6.88
CA SER A 51 1.81 6.32 6.44
C SER A 51 2.85 7.33 6.92
N SER A 52 2.50 8.63 6.93
CA SER A 52 3.37 9.70 7.41
C SER A 52 3.69 9.57 8.90
N CYS A 53 2.71 9.20 9.71
CA CYS A 53 2.91 8.89 11.14
C CYS A 53 3.79 7.64 11.38
N GLY A 54 3.91 6.75 10.38
CA GLY A 54 4.78 5.57 10.42
C GLY A 54 6.24 5.86 10.10
N LEU A 55 6.57 7.06 9.59
CA LEU A 55 7.94 7.48 9.27
C LEU A 55 8.69 7.96 10.52
N ASP A 56 10.01 7.82 10.48
CA ASP A 56 10.89 8.18 11.60
C ASP A 56 10.98 9.69 11.88
N CYS A 57 10.40 10.53 11.00
CA CYS A 57 10.30 11.98 11.21
C CYS A 57 9.42 12.35 12.43
N CYS A 58 8.52 11.46 12.86
CA CYS A 58 7.74 11.63 14.08
C CYS A 58 8.49 11.02 15.29
N LYS A 59 9.34 11.83 15.96
CA LYS A 59 10.06 11.46 17.20
C LYS A 59 9.16 11.00 18.36
N ALA A 60 7.84 11.17 18.26
CA ALA A 60 6.89 10.85 19.32
C ALA A 60 6.81 9.36 19.70
N TRP A 61 7.33 8.43 18.89
CA TRP A 61 7.17 6.98 19.10
C TRP A 61 8.45 6.16 18.86
N GLU A 62 9.61 6.63 19.30
CA GLU A 62 10.89 5.89 19.16
C GLU A 62 10.87 4.49 19.82
N ALA A 63 10.05 4.27 20.84
CA ALA A 63 9.99 2.99 21.57
C ALA A 63 9.08 1.91 20.93
N LYS A 64 8.31 2.19 19.87
CA LYS A 64 7.31 1.25 19.31
C LYS A 64 7.48 0.99 17.80
N THR A 65 8.60 0.37 17.43
CA THR A 65 8.90 -0.04 16.04
C THR A 65 7.81 -0.92 15.43
N ALA A 66 7.20 -1.81 16.21
CA ALA A 66 6.09 -2.65 15.76
C ALA A 66 4.86 -1.84 15.34
N LEU A 67 4.51 -0.79 16.09
CA LEU A 67 3.38 0.09 15.76
C LEU A 67 3.66 0.90 14.50
N LYS A 68 4.87 1.45 14.35
CA LYS A 68 5.30 2.16 13.13
C LYS A 68 5.14 1.28 11.88
N LYS A 69 5.56 0.01 11.97
CA LYS A 69 5.40 -0.96 10.89
C LYS A 69 3.93 -1.22 10.56
N GLN A 70 3.08 -1.42 11.57
CA GLN A 70 1.64 -1.63 11.35
C GLN A 70 0.98 -0.40 10.73
N LEU A 71 1.33 0.81 11.16
CA LEU A 71 0.85 2.05 10.56
C LEU A 71 1.30 2.17 9.09
N ALA A 72 2.57 1.91 8.78
CA ALA A 72 3.05 1.93 7.40
C ALA A 72 2.33 0.89 6.52
N LEU A 73 2.12 -0.34 7.01
CA LEU A 73 1.39 -1.38 6.27
C LEU A 73 -0.08 -0.99 6.04
N CYS A 74 -0.80 -0.58 7.09
CA CYS A 74 -2.19 -0.15 6.98
C CYS A 74 -2.33 1.06 6.05
N GLY A 75 -1.45 2.05 6.20
CA GLY A 75 -1.43 3.26 5.38
C GLY A 75 -1.17 2.93 3.91
N GLY A 76 -0.19 2.09 3.61
CA GLY A 76 0.13 1.66 2.24
C GLY A 76 -0.99 0.85 1.58
N VAL A 77 -1.65 -0.05 2.32
CA VAL A 77 -2.81 -0.81 1.82
C VAL A 77 -3.99 0.13 1.52
N ILE A 78 -4.32 1.04 2.43
CA ILE A 78 -5.40 2.02 2.23
C ILE A 78 -5.09 2.92 1.02
N PHE A 79 -3.83 3.35 0.87
CA PHE A 79 -3.38 4.18 -0.24
C PHE A 79 -3.46 3.43 -1.59
N GLY A 80 -3.11 2.14 -1.61
CA GLY A 80 -3.28 1.29 -2.79
C GLY A 80 -4.75 1.07 -3.16
N ILE A 81 -5.63 0.83 -2.17
CA ILE A 81 -7.08 0.69 -2.38
C ILE A 81 -7.66 1.98 -2.96
N SER A 82 -7.25 3.15 -2.46
CA SER A 82 -7.60 4.46 -3.03
C SER A 82 -7.25 4.52 -4.52
N GLY A 83 -6.03 4.15 -4.90
CA GLY A 83 -5.62 4.10 -6.31
C GLY A 83 -6.51 3.22 -7.18
N ILE A 84 -6.87 2.01 -6.71
CA ILE A 84 -7.79 1.11 -7.41
C ILE A 84 -9.18 1.75 -7.56
N MET A 85 -9.70 2.36 -6.50
CA MET A 85 -10.99 3.07 -6.54
C MET A 85 -11.00 4.28 -7.48
N THR A 86 -9.84 4.88 -7.76
CA THR A 86 -9.68 5.91 -8.81
C THR A 86 -9.71 5.29 -10.21
N LEU A 87 -9.04 4.16 -10.42
CA LEU A 87 -8.94 3.53 -11.73
C LEU A 87 -10.27 2.95 -12.22
N ILE A 88 -11.06 2.34 -11.33
CA ILE A 88 -12.35 1.72 -11.69
C ILE A 88 -13.29 2.68 -12.46
N PRO A 89 -13.68 3.85 -11.94
CA PRO A 89 -14.60 4.74 -12.64
C PRO A 89 -13.98 5.35 -13.90
N VAL A 90 -12.67 5.62 -13.91
CA VAL A 90 -12.01 6.21 -15.08
C VAL A 90 -11.95 5.21 -16.24
N SER A 91 -11.61 3.95 -15.95
CA SER A 91 -11.61 2.86 -16.94
C SER A 91 -13.02 2.50 -17.39
N TRP A 92 -14.03 2.58 -16.52
CA TRP A 92 -15.42 2.37 -16.89
C TRP A 92 -15.91 3.42 -17.89
N VAL A 93 -15.67 4.70 -17.60
CA VAL A 93 -16.02 5.79 -18.53
C VAL A 93 -15.27 5.62 -19.86
N ALA A 94 -13.98 5.28 -19.82
CA ALA A 94 -13.21 5.01 -21.02
C ALA A 94 -13.81 3.87 -21.87
N TYR A 95 -14.19 2.77 -21.23
CA TYR A 95 -14.80 1.63 -21.90
C TYR A 95 -16.12 2.01 -22.57
N ASN A 96 -17.00 2.74 -21.86
CA ASN A 96 -18.28 3.18 -22.42
C ASN A 96 -18.08 4.14 -23.59
N THR A 97 -17.12 5.08 -23.51
CA THR A 97 -16.79 5.98 -24.61
C THR A 97 -16.36 5.22 -25.86
N VAL A 98 -15.50 4.21 -25.71
CA VAL A 98 -15.09 3.36 -26.85
C VAL A 98 -16.29 2.61 -27.41
N ASN A 99 -17.10 2.00 -26.55
CA ASN A 99 -18.24 1.21 -26.98
C ASN A 99 -19.26 2.04 -27.76
N GLU A 100 -19.56 3.25 -27.28
CA GLU A 100 -20.48 4.19 -27.95
C GLU A 100 -19.90 4.77 -29.24
N PHE A 101 -18.58 4.95 -29.33
CA PHE A 101 -17.92 5.45 -30.55
C PHE A 101 -18.04 4.47 -31.72
N TRP A 102 -17.96 3.16 -31.45
CA TRP A 102 -18.04 2.10 -32.46
C TRP A 102 -19.45 1.54 -32.67
N ASP A 103 -20.46 2.07 -32.00
CA ASP A 103 -21.85 1.62 -32.16
C ASP A 103 -22.48 2.23 -33.43
N GLU A 104 -22.69 1.40 -34.43
CA GLU A 104 -23.31 1.77 -35.71
C GLU A 104 -24.83 2.03 -35.59
N THR A 105 -25.45 1.63 -34.48
CA THR A 105 -26.89 1.86 -34.24
C THR A 105 -27.19 3.29 -33.78
N VAL A 106 -26.16 4.03 -33.37
CA VAL A 106 -26.29 5.42 -32.93
C VAL A 106 -26.32 6.34 -34.16
N PRO A 107 -27.40 7.12 -34.35
CA PRO A 107 -27.51 8.05 -35.48
C PRO A 107 -26.37 9.08 -35.49
N GLU A 108 -25.84 9.42 -36.68
CA GLU A 108 -24.74 10.39 -36.82
C GLU A 108 -25.06 11.81 -36.31
N ILE A 109 -26.34 12.12 -36.10
CA ILE A 109 -26.77 13.38 -35.48
C ILE A 109 -26.41 13.45 -33.99
N VAL A 110 -26.11 12.31 -33.34
CA VAL A 110 -25.65 12.28 -31.95
C VAL A 110 -24.12 12.47 -31.92
N PRO A 111 -23.61 13.46 -31.17
CA PRO A 111 -22.18 13.72 -31.11
C PRO A 111 -21.43 12.52 -30.47
N ARG A 112 -20.38 12.05 -31.15
CA ARG A 112 -19.49 11.02 -30.63
C ARG A 112 -18.51 11.61 -29.62
N TRP A 113 -18.35 10.95 -28.48
CA TRP A 113 -17.45 11.39 -27.42
C TRP A 113 -16.01 10.97 -27.69
N GLU A 114 -15.07 11.90 -27.51
CA GLU A 114 -13.63 11.63 -27.54
C GLU A 114 -13.03 11.62 -26.13
N PHE A 115 -11.85 11.02 -25.99
CA PHE A 115 -11.12 11.00 -24.73
C PHE A 115 -10.66 12.39 -24.30
N GLY A 116 -11.10 12.84 -23.12
CA GLY A 116 -10.62 14.09 -22.53
C GLY A 116 -9.30 13.93 -21.78
N GLU A 117 -8.51 15.00 -21.72
CA GLU A 117 -7.23 15.05 -20.99
C GLU A 117 -7.34 14.64 -19.51
N ALA A 118 -8.45 14.99 -18.87
CA ALA A 118 -8.73 14.65 -17.47
C ALA A 118 -8.78 13.12 -17.22
N MET A 119 -9.14 12.32 -18.23
CA MET A 119 -9.15 10.87 -18.12
C MET A 119 -7.74 10.31 -17.98
N PHE A 120 -6.80 10.80 -18.79
CA PHE A 120 -5.39 10.40 -18.71
C PHE A 120 -4.79 10.77 -17.35
N LEU A 121 -5.08 11.98 -16.85
CA LEU A 121 -4.68 12.38 -15.50
C LEU A 121 -5.23 11.43 -14.42
N GLY A 122 -6.48 10.98 -14.56
CA GLY A 122 -7.08 9.99 -13.67
C GLY A 122 -6.34 8.65 -13.67
N TRP A 123 -5.93 8.16 -14.85
CA TRP A 123 -5.11 6.94 -14.98
C TRP A 123 -3.75 7.09 -14.32
N PHE A 124 -3.03 8.17 -14.62
CA PHE A 124 -1.73 8.42 -14.00
C PHE A 124 -1.85 8.55 -12.48
N ALA A 125 -2.83 9.31 -11.99
CA ALA A 125 -3.08 9.45 -10.57
C ALA A 125 -3.36 8.09 -9.90
N GLY A 126 -4.27 7.29 -10.46
CA GLY A 126 -4.58 5.96 -9.97
C GLY A 126 -3.36 5.02 -9.97
N PHE A 127 -2.58 5.03 -11.04
CA PHE A 127 -1.33 4.26 -11.15
C PHE A 127 -0.31 4.66 -10.08
N PHE A 128 -0.04 5.97 -9.92
CA PHE A 128 0.90 6.45 -8.91
C PHE A 128 0.44 6.18 -7.48
N LEU A 129 -0.86 6.22 -7.20
CA LEU A 129 -1.42 5.83 -5.90
C LEU A 129 -1.19 4.34 -5.62
N VAL A 130 -1.45 3.45 -6.59
CA VAL A 130 -1.21 2.00 -6.45
C VAL A 130 0.27 1.71 -6.25
N VAL A 131 1.13 2.27 -7.10
CA VAL A 131 2.59 2.09 -7.01
C VAL A 131 3.11 2.64 -5.69
N GLY A 132 2.68 3.83 -5.28
CA GLY A 132 3.04 4.43 -3.99
C GLY A 132 2.63 3.54 -2.81
N GLY A 133 1.42 3.00 -2.85
CA GLY A 133 0.91 2.09 -1.80
C GLY A 133 1.75 0.81 -1.72
N LEU A 134 2.04 0.21 -2.88
CA LEU A 134 2.90 -0.97 -2.97
C LEU A 134 4.31 -0.69 -2.44
N LEU A 135 4.93 0.44 -2.82
CA LEU A 135 6.25 0.83 -2.33
C LEU A 135 6.28 1.01 -0.81
N ILE A 136 5.24 1.62 -0.23
CA ILE A 136 5.11 1.75 1.23
C ILE A 136 5.03 0.38 1.88
N VAL A 137 4.18 -0.52 1.37
CA VAL A 137 4.03 -1.89 1.90
C VAL A 137 5.35 -2.67 1.78
N CYS A 138 6.00 -2.64 0.61
CA CYS A 138 7.29 -3.29 0.38
C CYS A 138 8.37 -2.76 1.33
N SER A 139 8.45 -1.44 1.53
CA SER A 139 9.42 -0.84 2.45
C SER A 139 9.22 -1.28 3.90
N ALA A 140 7.97 -1.40 4.35
CA ALA A 140 7.63 -1.88 5.69
C ALA A 140 7.92 -3.38 5.87
N CYS A 141 7.80 -4.18 4.80
CA CYS A 141 8.20 -5.58 4.79
C CYS A 141 9.72 -5.75 4.87
N LEU A 142 10.47 -5.01 4.04
CA LEU A 142 11.94 -5.08 3.99
C LEU A 142 12.61 -4.63 5.29
N LYS A 143 12.09 -3.57 5.95
CA LYS A 143 12.55 -3.16 7.29
C LYS A 143 12.35 -4.25 8.35
N GLY A 144 11.49 -5.24 8.11
CA GLY A 144 11.33 -6.40 8.98
C GLY A 144 12.34 -7.53 8.74
N THR A 145 13.13 -7.44 7.66
CA THR A 145 14.10 -8.46 7.22
C THR A 145 15.55 -8.04 7.49
N GLU A 146 15.78 -6.91 8.15
CA GLU A 146 17.08 -6.65 8.79
C GLU A 146 17.28 -7.67 9.94
N THR A 147 17.88 -8.79 9.55
CA THR A 147 18.53 -9.86 10.30
C THR A 147 18.53 -9.70 11.83
N PRO A 148 18.02 -10.68 12.61
CA PRO A 148 18.78 -11.09 13.77
C PRO A 148 20.10 -11.65 13.23
N THR A 149 21.14 -10.83 13.16
CA THR A 149 22.51 -11.35 13.17
C THR A 149 22.67 -12.06 14.52
N MET A 150 22.20 -13.30 14.63
CA MET A 150 22.64 -14.15 15.72
C MET A 150 24.02 -14.69 15.32
N PRO A 151 24.99 -14.59 16.24
CA PRO A 151 26.40 -14.49 15.92
C PRO A 151 26.96 -15.87 15.59
N LEU A 152 27.83 -15.94 14.58
CA LEU A 152 28.65 -17.12 14.30
C LEU A 152 29.74 -17.37 15.39
N ALA A 153 29.58 -16.80 16.59
CA ALA A 153 30.55 -16.84 17.69
C ALA A 153 30.04 -17.54 18.97
N ALA A 154 29.00 -18.38 18.87
CA ALA A 154 28.51 -19.17 20.00
C ALA A 154 28.55 -20.67 19.70
N TYR A 155 29.71 -21.19 19.28
CA TYR A 155 30.08 -22.57 19.65
C TYR A 155 30.37 -22.56 21.15
N ARG A 156 29.31 -22.66 21.97
CA ARG A 156 29.43 -22.89 23.41
C ARG A 156 29.64 -24.40 23.58
N GLU A 157 30.82 -24.79 24.06
CA GLU A 157 31.09 -26.16 24.51
C GLU A 157 29.96 -26.67 25.42
N PRO A 158 29.63 -27.98 25.38
CA PRO A 158 28.65 -28.54 26.30
C PRO A 158 29.22 -28.47 27.73
N THR A 159 28.69 -27.55 28.53
CA THR A 159 29.02 -27.42 29.95
C THR A 159 28.74 -28.76 30.64
N GLN A 160 29.81 -29.41 31.13
CA GLN A 160 29.76 -30.61 31.93
C GLN A 160 28.77 -30.44 33.09
N VAL A 161 27.74 -31.29 33.11
CA VAL A 161 26.77 -31.36 34.21
C VAL A 161 27.53 -31.66 35.51
N GLN A 162 27.54 -30.69 36.42
CA GLN A 162 28.20 -30.80 37.71
C GLN A 162 27.48 -31.86 38.55
N ALA A 163 28.07 -33.06 38.64
CA ALA A 163 27.55 -34.16 39.44
C ALA A 163 27.41 -33.78 40.92
N PRO A 164 26.39 -34.30 41.64
CA PRO A 164 26.12 -33.96 43.03
C PRO A 164 27.29 -34.28 43.95
N LEU A 165 27.46 -33.46 45.00
CA LEU A 165 28.58 -33.46 45.97
C LEU A 165 28.96 -34.83 46.55
N ALA A 166 28.03 -35.78 46.60
CA ALA A 166 28.26 -37.15 47.05
C ALA A 166 29.32 -37.92 46.23
N MET A 167 29.52 -37.58 44.95
CA MET A 167 30.50 -38.25 44.08
C MET A 167 31.93 -37.72 44.20
N ARG A 168 32.16 -36.54 44.79
CA ARG A 168 33.52 -36.01 44.98
C ARG A 168 34.31 -36.78 46.04
N HIS A 169 33.63 -37.24 47.09
CA HIS A 169 34.27 -37.94 48.20
C HIS A 169 34.81 -39.32 47.80
N TRP A 170 34.11 -40.03 46.92
CA TRP A 170 34.55 -41.34 46.41
C TRP A 170 35.75 -41.27 45.47
N ARG A 171 35.96 -40.14 44.76
CA ARG A 171 37.06 -39.99 43.79
C ARG A 171 38.43 -39.79 44.45
N GLN A 172 38.48 -39.27 45.68
CA GLN A 172 39.75 -39.07 46.39
C GLN A 172 40.33 -40.36 46.97
N HIS A 173 39.52 -41.39 47.19
CA HIS A 173 39.98 -42.66 47.75
C HIS A 173 40.53 -43.65 46.71
N SER A 174 40.36 -43.40 45.40
CA SER A 174 40.63 -44.39 44.36
C SER A 174 41.93 -44.16 43.56
N HIS A 175 42.84 -43.30 44.02
CA HIS A 175 44.16 -43.16 43.38
C HIS A 175 45.19 -44.10 44.04
N PRO A 176 45.57 -45.23 43.41
CA PRO A 176 46.76 -45.95 43.82
C PRO A 176 48.00 -45.10 43.49
N LYS A 177 48.91 -45.00 44.46
CA LYS A 177 50.26 -44.47 44.27
C LYS A 177 51.13 -45.56 43.67
N ASN A 178 52.02 -45.16 42.76
CA ASN A 178 53.15 -45.89 42.14
C ASN A 178 52.91 -46.36 40.71
N ALA A 179 53.65 -45.74 39.78
CA ALA A 179 54.74 -46.43 39.09
C ALA A 179 55.61 -45.38 38.37
N ASP A 180 56.82 -45.19 38.88
CA ASP A 180 57.98 -44.70 38.15
C ASP A 180 58.35 -45.65 36.99
N LEU A 181 58.89 -45.13 35.89
CA LEU A 181 59.96 -45.68 35.01
C LEU A 181 60.01 -44.78 33.73
N VAL A 182 61.07 -44.01 33.46
CA VAL A 182 62.33 -44.39 32.73
C VAL A 182 61.96 -45.13 31.43
N ILE A 183 62.09 -44.58 30.22
CA ILE A 183 63.25 -44.01 29.49
C ILE A 183 62.77 -42.89 28.56
#